data_AF-A0A5M3M898-F1
#
_entry.id   AF-A0A5M3M898-F1
#
_cell.length_a   1.000
_cell.length_b   1.000
_cell.length_c   1.000
_cell.angle_alpha   90.00
_cell.angle_beta   90.00
_cell.angle_gamma   90.00
#
_symmetry.space_group_name_H-M   'P 1'
#
loop_
_entity.id
_entity.type
_entity.pdbx_description
1 polymer ?
#
loop_
_entity_poly.entity_id
_entity_poly.type
_entity_poly.pdbx_seq_one_letter_code
_entity_poly.pdbx_strand_id
1 'polypeptide(L)'
;MPHAVSEWQTGAIASPMLTWGQVRGGRRHECSHCGVVLLTGERPGFCCGIQGARLGDVPRLPPLPIEYNDFMNDPGISQSSRILNLIFSFAALESTHAFPRESNGPPGFMAIQGRLYHR
;
A
#
# COMPACT_ATOMS: atom_id res chain seq x y z
N MET A 1 -24.12 24.51 25.87
CA MET A 1 -24.04 24.42 24.39
C MET A 1 -23.41 23.07 24.06
N PRO A 2 -24.15 22.08 23.54
CA PRO A 2 -23.55 20.81 23.17
C PRO A 2 -22.85 20.94 21.80
N HIS A 3 -21.58 20.53 21.73
CA HIS A 3 -20.82 20.46 20.49
C HIS A 3 -21.37 19.32 19.63
N ALA A 4 -21.82 19.65 18.40
CA ALA A 4 -22.25 18.67 17.43
C ALA A 4 -21.05 17.81 17.00
N VAL A 5 -21.13 16.50 17.23
CA VAL A 5 -20.16 15.53 16.75
C VAL A 5 -20.45 15.31 15.27
N SER A 6 -19.59 15.81 14.38
CA SER A 6 -19.71 15.47 12.95
C SER A 6 -19.13 14.07 12.73
N GLU A 7 -20.00 13.07 12.60
CA GLU A 7 -19.61 11.76 12.11
C GLU A 7 -19.16 11.89 10.64
N TRP A 8 -17.87 11.70 10.41
CA TRP A 8 -17.34 11.57 9.06
C TRP A 8 -17.78 10.22 8.49
N GLN A 9 -18.70 10.24 7.53
CA GLN A 9 -19.13 9.03 6.84
C GLN A 9 -18.27 8.83 5.58
N THR A 10 -17.50 7.74 5.55
CA THR A 10 -16.81 7.30 4.33
C THR A 10 -17.82 6.70 3.37
N GLY A 11 -18.14 7.43 2.28
CA GLY A 11 -18.96 6.92 1.20
C GLY A 11 -18.22 5.85 0.38
N ALA A 12 -18.95 4.90 -0.19
CA ALA A 12 -18.38 3.91 -1.10
C ALA A 12 -17.88 4.60 -2.37
N ILE A 13 -16.63 4.34 -2.77
CA ILE A 13 -16.11 4.76 -4.08
C ILE A 13 -16.84 3.93 -5.13
N ALA A 14 -17.81 4.55 -5.83
CA ALA A 14 -18.73 3.87 -6.74
C ALA A 14 -18.04 3.23 -7.96
N SER A 15 -16.85 3.71 -8.34
CA SER A 15 -16.01 3.09 -9.37
C SER A 15 -14.56 3.60 -9.23
N PRO A 16 -13.55 2.71 -9.20
CA PRO A 16 -12.16 3.16 -9.22
C PRO A 16 -11.87 3.85 -10.55
N MET A 17 -11.59 5.15 -10.53
CA MET A 17 -11.24 5.94 -11.72
C MET A 17 -9.88 5.54 -12.32
N LEU A 18 -9.04 4.85 -11.54
CA LEU A 18 -7.71 4.42 -11.93
C LEU A 18 -7.69 2.91 -12.09
N THR A 19 -7.32 2.43 -13.27
CA THR A 19 -7.26 1.01 -13.60
C THR A 19 -5.86 0.66 -14.10
N TRP A 20 -5.28 -0.40 -13.55
CA TRP A 20 -4.01 -0.92 -14.04
C TRP A 20 -4.18 -1.52 -15.43
N GLY A 21 -3.33 -1.14 -16.38
CA GLY A 21 -3.26 -1.80 -17.69
C GLY A 21 -4.45 -1.55 -18.57
N GLN A 22 -5.12 -0.40 -18.40
CA GLN A 22 -6.23 0.00 -19.24
C GLN A 22 -5.84 -0.12 -20.73
N VAL A 23 -6.65 -0.81 -21.51
CA VAL A 23 -6.43 -0.97 -22.96
C VAL A 23 -6.97 0.26 -23.68
N ARG A 24 -6.14 0.89 -24.52
CA ARG A 24 -6.53 2.04 -25.36
C ARG A 24 -6.01 1.80 -26.78
N GLY A 25 -6.91 1.89 -27.77
CA GLY A 25 -6.54 1.64 -29.17
C GLY A 25 -5.92 0.25 -29.41
N GLY A 26 -6.39 -0.78 -28.70
CA GLY A 26 -5.89 -2.15 -28.82
C GLY A 26 -4.55 -2.42 -28.11
N ARG A 27 -3.92 -1.42 -27.50
CA ARG A 27 -2.67 -1.57 -26.76
C ARG A 27 -2.91 -1.46 -25.26
N ARG A 28 -2.36 -2.41 -24.49
CA ARG A 28 -2.37 -2.38 -23.03
C ARG A 28 -1.47 -1.27 -22.51
N HIS A 29 -1.90 -0.56 -21.47
CA HIS A 29 -1.08 0.47 -20.84
C HIS A 29 0.06 -0.17 -20.03
N GLU A 30 1.23 -0.27 -20.63
CA GLU A 30 2.41 -0.91 -20.05
C GLU A 30 3.70 -0.20 -20.47
N CYS A 31 4.77 -0.40 -19.68
CA CYS A 31 6.10 0.08 -19.99
C CYS A 31 6.63 -0.60 -21.25
N SER A 32 7.07 0.16 -22.25
CA SER A 32 7.59 -0.40 -23.51
C SER A 32 8.93 -1.12 -23.38
N HIS A 33 9.59 -1.02 -22.22
CA HIS A 33 10.88 -1.64 -21.99
C HIS A 33 10.76 -2.92 -21.14
N CYS A 34 10.12 -2.84 -19.96
CA CYS A 34 10.02 -3.97 -19.04
C CYS A 34 8.64 -4.68 -19.05
N GLY A 35 7.64 -4.14 -19.76
CA GLY A 35 6.30 -4.72 -19.83
C GLY A 35 5.46 -4.59 -18.56
N VAL A 36 5.93 -3.86 -17.54
CA VAL A 36 5.13 -3.65 -16.32
C VAL A 36 3.86 -2.89 -16.67
N VAL A 37 2.75 -3.31 -16.06
CA VAL A 37 1.44 -2.70 -16.24
C VAL A 37 1.41 -1.35 -15.54
N LEU A 38 0.99 -0.31 -16.24
CA LEU A 38 0.95 1.07 -15.73
C LEU A 38 -0.48 1.47 -15.35
N LEU A 39 -0.61 2.32 -14.34
CA LEU A 39 -1.88 2.86 -13.88
C LEU A 39 -2.43 3.88 -14.89
N THR A 40 -3.75 4.05 -14.96
CA THR A 40 -4.36 5.08 -15.80
C THR A 40 -3.75 6.46 -15.52
N GLY A 41 -3.23 7.13 -16.56
CA GLY A 41 -2.63 8.48 -16.44
C GLY A 41 -1.15 8.50 -16.03
N GLU A 42 -0.58 7.35 -15.69
CA GLU A 42 0.85 7.21 -15.48
C GLU A 42 1.61 7.48 -16.78
N ARG A 43 2.70 8.26 -16.71
CA ARG A 43 3.45 8.63 -17.91
C ARG A 43 4.25 7.41 -18.41
N PRO A 44 4.39 7.18 -19.73
CA PRO A 44 5.16 6.07 -20.28
C PRO A 44 6.62 5.99 -19.80
N GLY A 45 7.20 7.11 -19.35
CA GLY A 45 8.55 7.17 -18.80
C GLY A 45 8.66 6.99 -17.29
N PHE A 46 7.57 6.74 -16.56
CA PHE A 46 7.61 6.62 -15.10
C PHE A 46 8.42 5.39 -14.64
N CYS A 47 8.20 4.24 -15.26
CA CYS A 47 8.87 2.99 -14.83
C CYS A 47 10.35 2.93 -15.23
N CYS A 48 10.67 2.85 -16.54
CA CYS A 48 12.05 2.71 -17.01
C CYS A 48 12.58 3.96 -17.74
N GLY A 49 11.86 5.08 -17.72
CA GLY A 49 12.15 6.19 -18.62
C GLY A 49 11.74 5.90 -20.07
N ILE A 50 11.85 6.92 -20.93
CA ILE A 50 11.61 6.76 -22.37
C ILE A 50 12.60 5.72 -22.90
N GLN A 51 12.10 4.62 -23.48
CA GLN A 51 12.91 3.54 -24.04
C GLN A 51 13.94 2.92 -23.07
N GLY A 52 13.69 2.94 -21.75
CA GLY A 52 14.64 2.35 -20.79
C GLY A 52 15.75 3.30 -20.33
N ALA A 53 15.68 4.59 -20.64
CA ALA A 53 16.70 5.58 -20.29
C ALA A 53 17.04 5.66 -18.78
N ARG A 54 16.16 5.20 -17.89
CA ARG A 54 16.33 5.21 -16.43
C ARG A 54 16.65 3.83 -15.85
N LEU A 55 16.84 2.80 -16.68
CA LEU A 55 17.09 1.43 -16.22
C LEU A 55 18.39 1.31 -15.40
N GLY A 56 19.40 2.10 -15.76
CA GLY A 56 20.70 2.11 -15.07
C GLY A 56 20.78 3.04 -13.86
N ASP A 57 19.76 3.87 -13.62
CA ASP A 57 19.78 4.87 -12.55
C ASP A 57 19.61 4.26 -11.16
N VAL A 58 19.00 3.07 -11.10
CA VAL A 58 18.73 2.37 -9.85
C VAL A 58 19.44 1.01 -9.89
N PRO A 59 20.25 0.66 -8.88
CA PRO A 59 20.83 -0.68 -8.80
C PRO A 59 19.71 -1.72 -8.74
N ARG A 60 19.96 -2.89 -9.33
CA ARG A 60 18.99 -4.00 -9.26
C ARG A 60 18.69 -4.31 -7.80
N LEU A 61 17.41 -4.48 -7.49
CA LEU A 61 17.00 -4.96 -6.18
C LEU A 61 17.66 -6.32 -5.91
N PRO A 62 18.10 -6.58 -4.67
CA PRO A 62 18.57 -7.91 -4.30
C PRO A 62 17.44 -8.93 -4.54
N PRO A 63 17.77 -10.20 -4.83
CA PRO A 63 16.75 -11.24 -4.91
C PRO A 63 15.97 -11.31 -3.60
N LEU A 64 14.67 -11.62 -3.70
CA LEU A 64 13.86 -11.85 -2.51
C LEU A 64 14.44 -13.02 -1.71
N PRO A 65 14.39 -12.98 -0.37
CA PRO A 65 14.74 -14.11 0.47
C PRO A 65 13.93 -15.35 0.09
N ILE A 66 14.52 -16.54 0.20
CA ILE A 66 13.91 -17.80 -0.25
C ILE A 66 12.58 -18.08 0.48
N GLU A 67 12.46 -17.61 1.71
CA GLU A 67 11.30 -17.71 2.59
C GLU A 67 10.06 -17.01 2.00
N TYR A 68 10.24 -16.04 1.09
CA TYR A 68 9.12 -15.39 0.42
C TYR A 68 8.39 -16.31 -0.56
N ASN A 69 9.00 -17.42 -1.00
CA ASN A 69 8.32 -18.36 -1.90
C ASN A 69 7.10 -19.00 -1.22
N ASP A 70 7.19 -19.29 0.07
CA ASP A 70 6.07 -19.89 0.81
C ASP A 70 4.88 -18.92 0.84
N PHE A 71 5.17 -17.63 1.07
CA PHE A 71 4.18 -16.55 1.09
C PHE A 71 3.58 -16.26 -0.29
N MET A 72 4.43 -16.16 -1.32
CA MET A 72 4.00 -15.77 -2.68
C MET A 72 3.17 -16.86 -3.36
N ASN A 73 3.34 -18.12 -2.96
CA ASN A 73 2.59 -19.25 -3.52
C ASN A 73 1.40 -19.68 -2.64
N ASP A 74 1.12 -18.98 -1.53
CA ASP A 74 -0.03 -19.27 -0.68
C ASP A 74 -1.35 -18.90 -1.41
N PRO A 75 -2.27 -19.85 -1.64
CA PRO A 75 -3.51 -19.58 -2.35
C PRO A 75 -4.45 -18.61 -1.60
N GLY A 76 -4.30 -18.50 -0.28
CA GLY A 76 -5.03 -17.59 0.60
C GLY A 76 -4.41 -16.19 0.68
N ILE A 77 -3.26 -15.94 0.05
CA ILE A 77 -2.54 -14.68 0.23
C ILE A 77 -3.36 -13.45 -0.20
N SER A 78 -4.15 -13.59 -1.26
CA SER A 78 -5.02 -12.51 -1.74
C SER A 78 -6.10 -12.18 -0.71
N GLN A 79 -6.66 -13.19 -0.05
CA GLN A 79 -7.68 -13.03 0.99
C GLN A 79 -7.08 -12.43 2.27
N SER A 80 -5.89 -12.88 2.65
CA SER A 80 -5.16 -12.41 3.84
C SER A 80 -4.47 -11.06 3.65
N SER A 81 -4.35 -10.57 2.41
CA SER A 81 -3.61 -9.35 2.06
C SER A 81 -4.04 -8.13 2.87
N ARG A 82 -5.35 -7.97 3.12
CA ARG A 82 -5.89 -6.87 3.92
C ARG A 82 -5.42 -6.94 5.37
N ILE A 83 -5.48 -8.12 5.98
CA ILE A 83 -5.04 -8.33 7.38
C ILE A 83 -3.54 -8.12 7.49
N LEU A 84 -2.77 -8.69 6.55
CA LEU A 84 -1.32 -8.55 6.52
C LEU A 84 -0.89 -7.09 6.34
N ASN A 85 -1.53 -6.33 5.45
CA ASN A 85 -1.28 -4.90 5.29
C ASN A 85 -1.64 -4.11 6.55
N LEU A 86 -2.70 -4.47 7.27
CA LEU A 86 -3.06 -3.85 8.54
C LEU A 86 -2.03 -4.14 9.63
N ILE A 87 -1.59 -5.41 9.76
CA ILE A 87 -0.55 -5.80 10.72
C ILE A 87 0.77 -5.09 10.40
N PHE A 88 1.17 -5.05 9.13
CA PHE A 88 2.36 -4.34 8.68
C PHE A 88 2.26 -2.85 9.00
N SER A 89 1.14 -2.21 8.65
CA SER A 89 0.91 -0.80 8.95
C SER A 89 0.94 -0.54 10.46
N PHE A 90 0.37 -1.43 11.26
CA PHE A 90 0.40 -1.34 12.72
C PHE A 90 1.81 -1.52 13.28
N ALA A 91 2.57 -2.50 12.78
CA ALA A 91 3.96 -2.71 13.20
C ALA A 91 4.89 -1.56 12.77
N ALA A 92 4.61 -0.94 11.62
CA ALA A 92 5.32 0.23 11.12
C ALA A 92 4.98 1.51 11.90
N LEU A 93 3.84 1.56 12.59
CA LEU A 93 3.57 2.58 13.60
C LEU A 93 4.44 2.27 14.82
N GLU A 94 5.70 2.72 14.77
CA GLU A 94 6.60 2.67 15.91
C GLU A 94 5.91 3.33 17.13
N SER A 95 5.57 2.53 18.14
CA SER A 95 5.11 3.06 19.42
C SER A 95 6.33 3.36 20.28
N THR A 96 6.58 4.63 20.54
CA THR A 96 7.66 5.06 21.45
C THR A 96 7.32 4.88 22.93
N HIS A 97 6.08 4.52 23.25
CA HIS A 97 5.60 4.35 24.62
C HIS A 97 5.57 2.88 25.01
N ALA A 98 5.95 2.59 26.26
CA ALA A 98 5.83 1.27 26.84
C ALA A 98 4.36 0.81 26.81
N PHE A 99 4.13 -0.48 26.52
CA PHE A 99 2.80 -1.07 26.64
C PHE A 99 2.24 -0.80 28.04
N PRO A 100 0.99 -0.30 28.16
CA PRO A 100 0.39 -0.03 29.45
C PRO A 100 0.31 -1.34 30.25
N ARG A 101 0.85 -1.31 31.47
CA ARG A 101 0.86 -2.46 32.39
C ARG A 101 -0.48 -2.67 33.09
N GLU A 102 -1.36 -1.68 33.02
CA GLU A 102 -2.66 -1.64 33.70
C GLU A 102 -3.74 -2.25 32.80
N SER A 103 -4.21 -3.46 33.11
CA SER A 103 -5.20 -4.22 32.34
C SER A 103 -6.66 -3.86 32.67
N ASN A 104 -6.93 -2.63 33.10
CA ASN A 104 -8.28 -2.25 33.58
C ASN A 104 -9.29 -1.92 32.45
N GLY A 105 -8.91 -2.11 31.18
CA GLY A 105 -9.78 -1.93 30.02
C GLY A 105 -10.03 -3.25 29.26
N PRO A 106 -11.11 -3.34 28.46
CA PRO A 106 -11.39 -4.54 27.68
C PRO A 106 -10.20 -4.90 26.76
N PRO A 107 -9.75 -6.16 26.76
CA PRO A 107 -8.61 -6.59 25.95
C PRO A 107 -8.90 -6.33 24.46
N GLY A 108 -7.99 -5.62 23.79
CA GLY A 108 -8.11 -5.28 22.37
C GLY A 108 -8.22 -3.78 22.06
N PHE A 109 -8.34 -2.91 23.06
CA PHE A 109 -8.35 -1.46 22.86
C PHE A 109 -7.02 -0.82 23.29
N MET A 110 -6.21 -0.43 22.31
CA MET A 110 -5.02 0.42 22.48
C MET A 110 -5.27 1.72 21.72
N ALA A 111 -5.34 2.84 22.44
CA ALA A 111 -5.35 4.16 21.82
C ALA A 111 -3.90 4.56 21.51
N ILE A 112 -3.52 4.54 20.23
CA ILE A 112 -2.22 5.03 19.79
C ILE A 112 -2.27 6.56 19.77
N GLN A 113 -1.70 7.21 20.78
CA GLN A 113 -1.42 8.65 20.74
C GLN A 113 -0.15 8.90 19.93
N GLY A 114 -0.28 9.04 18.61
CA GLY A 114 0.79 9.53 17.74
C GLY A 114 0.73 11.05 17.59
N ARG A 115 1.89 11.73 17.59
CA ARG A 115 1.99 13.10 17.06
C ARG A 115 2.33 13.02 15.58
N LEU A 116 1.42 13.46 14.72
CA LEU A 116 1.71 13.63 13.30
C LEU A 116 2.60 14.86 13.13
N TYR A 117 3.88 14.64 12.86
CA TYR A 117 4.76 15.71 12.39
C TYR A 117 4.60 15.83 10.88
N HIS A 118 3.89 16.87 10.43
CA HIS A 118 3.95 17.29 9.03
C HIS A 118 5.30 17.98 8.78
N ARG A 119 5.97 17.61 7.69
CA ARG A 119 7.18 18.28 7.20
C ARG A 119 6.84 19.11 5.97
#